data_AF-A0A7K4RMM4-F1
#
_entry.id   AF-A0A7K4RMM4-F1
#
_cell.length_a   1.000
_cell.length_b   1.000
_cell.length_c   1.000
_cell.angle_alpha   90.00
_cell.angle_beta   90.00
_cell.angle_gamma   90.00
#
_symmetry.space_group_name_H-M   'P 1'
#
loop_
_entity.id
_entity.type
_entity.pdbx_description
1 polymer ?
#
loop_
_entity_poly.entity_id
_entity_poly.type
_entity_poly.pdbx_seq_one_letter_code
_entity_poly.pdbx_strand_id
1 'polypeptide(L)'
;MDALPIYHGGITREAGEKLLLAAGADGSYLLRDSESIPGVYCLCVLHQGYVYTYRVSKTETGSWCAETAPGVHRRLFRKVHNLISAFQKPNQGIVTPLQHPIINYAKTKYPPGTCGVEGALATAEQSL
;
A
#
# COMPACT_ATOMS: atom_id res chain seq x y z
N MET A 1 10.39 2.08 -15.64
CA MET A 1 9.27 1.64 -14.78
C MET A 1 8.49 2.87 -14.40
N ASP A 2 7.19 2.92 -14.70
CA ASP A 2 6.29 4.01 -14.31
C ASP A 2 6.49 4.36 -12.83
N ALA A 3 6.79 5.63 -12.54
CA ALA A 3 7.03 6.14 -11.20
C ALA A 3 5.72 6.11 -10.40
N LEU A 4 5.38 4.96 -9.84
CA LEU A 4 4.24 4.84 -8.95
C LEU A 4 4.55 5.61 -7.67
N PRO A 5 3.67 6.54 -7.25
CA PRO A 5 3.90 7.33 -6.04
C PRO A 5 3.90 6.47 -4.78
N ILE A 6 3.21 5.32 -4.83
CA ILE A 6 3.17 4.31 -3.75
C ILE A 6 4.42 3.42 -3.68
N TYR A 7 5.37 3.56 -4.59
CA TYR A 7 6.56 2.72 -4.63
C TYR A 7 7.68 3.33 -3.79
N HIS A 8 8.04 2.65 -2.71
CA HIS A 8 9.06 3.10 -1.77
C HIS A 8 10.47 2.58 -2.07
N GLY A 9 10.62 1.65 -3.02
CA GLY A 9 11.91 1.00 -3.30
C GLY A 9 12.20 -0.16 -2.35
N GLY A 10 13.48 -0.46 -2.12
CA GLY A 10 13.94 -1.51 -1.20
C GLY A 10 13.91 -1.08 0.25
N ILE A 11 12.74 -0.66 0.75
CA ILE A 11 12.54 -0.44 2.19
C ILE A 11 12.41 -1.78 2.92
N THR A 12 12.88 -1.82 4.16
CA THR A 12 12.73 -3.02 5.01
C THR A 12 11.25 -3.26 5.32
N ARG A 13 10.92 -4.51 5.63
CA ARG A 13 9.56 -4.88 6.08
C ARG A 13 9.09 -4.00 7.25
N GLU A 14 9.94 -3.83 8.27
CA GLU A 14 9.64 -3.03 9.46
C GLU A 14 9.37 -1.56 9.14
N ALA A 15 10.13 -0.98 8.21
CA ALA A 15 9.90 0.40 7.75
C ALA A 15 8.55 0.54 7.04
N GLY A 16 8.18 -0.43 6.20
CA GLY A 16 6.88 -0.47 5.55
C GLY A 16 5.73 -0.62 6.55
N GLU A 17 5.87 -1.51 7.53
CA GLU A 17 4.89 -1.68 8.61
C GLU A 17 4.71 -0.40 9.41
N LYS A 18 5.80 0.27 9.79
CA LYS A 18 5.75 1.54 10.51
C LYS A 18 5.03 2.63 9.73
N LEU A 19 5.22 2.73 8.42
CA LEU A 19 4.52 3.69 7.57
C LEU A 19 3.01 3.41 7.51
N LEU A 20 2.64 2.14 7.38
CA LEU A 20 1.25 1.71 7.37
C LEU A 20 0.59 1.97 8.73
N LEU A 21 1.24 1.55 9.82
CA LEU A 21 0.77 1.77 11.18
C LEU A 21 0.68 3.26 11.54
N ALA A 22 1.61 4.08 11.05
CA ALA A 22 1.55 5.54 11.23
C ALA A 22 0.37 6.18 10.50
N ALA A 23 -0.04 5.64 9.36
CA ALA A 23 -1.26 6.07 8.69
C ALA A 23 -2.52 5.67 9.48
N GLY A 24 -2.48 4.50 10.15
CA GLY A 24 -3.56 4.03 11.05
C GLY A 24 -4.91 3.78 10.36
N ALA A 25 -4.96 3.85 9.03
CA ALA A 25 -6.19 3.73 8.26
C ALA A 25 -6.29 2.36 7.58
N ASP A 26 -7.44 1.71 7.72
CA ASP A 26 -7.75 0.45 7.04
C ASP A 26 -7.74 0.60 5.52
N GLY A 27 -7.05 -0.32 4.84
CA GLY A 27 -6.82 -0.23 3.40
C GLY A 27 -5.71 0.74 3.01
N SER A 28 -4.89 1.16 3.98
CA SER A 28 -3.59 1.77 3.69
C SER A 28 -2.68 0.78 3.00
N TYR A 29 -1.96 1.22 1.96
CA TYR A 29 -1.11 0.31 1.20
C TYR A 29 0.13 0.98 0.60
N LEU A 30 1.16 0.18 0.39
CA LEU A 30 2.41 0.59 -0.26
C LEU A 30 3.05 -0.56 -1.04
N LEU A 31 3.87 -0.20 -2.02
CA LEU A 31 4.65 -1.15 -2.80
C LEU A 31 6.14 -1.00 -2.44
N ARG A 32 6.80 -2.12 -2.15
CA ARG A 32 8.25 -2.20 -1.91
C ARG A 32 8.89 -3.28 -2.74
N ASP A 33 10.21 -3.23 -2.87
CA ASP A 33 11.00 -4.30 -3.48
C ASP A 33 11.16 -5.46 -2.47
N SER A 34 11.27 -6.69 -2.97
CA SER A 34 11.55 -7.84 -2.12
C SER A 34 13.05 -7.89 -1.79
N GLU A 35 13.39 -7.74 -0.51
CA GLU A 35 14.77 -7.80 -0.03
C GLU A 35 15.48 -9.13 -0.36
N SER A 36 14.70 -10.22 -0.52
CA SER A 36 15.24 -11.55 -0.75
C SER A 36 15.24 -12.00 -2.21
N ILE A 37 14.35 -11.47 -3.05
CA ILE A 37 14.15 -11.98 -4.41
C ILE A 37 14.13 -10.83 -5.42
N PRO A 38 15.19 -10.65 -6.23
CA PRO A 38 15.22 -9.61 -7.24
C PRO A 38 14.13 -9.84 -8.29
N GLY A 39 13.40 -8.77 -8.64
CA GLY A 39 12.29 -8.83 -9.59
C GLY A 39 10.94 -9.23 -8.98
N VAL A 40 10.90 -9.47 -7.67
CA VAL A 40 9.66 -9.62 -6.90
C VAL A 40 9.43 -8.35 -6.08
N TYR A 41 8.20 -7.91 -6.06
CA TYR A 41 7.71 -6.79 -5.30
C TYR A 41 6.84 -7.29 -4.15
N CYS A 42 6.72 -6.51 -3.09
CA CYS A 42 5.84 -6.78 -1.97
C CYS A 42 4.83 -5.63 -1.86
N LEU A 43 3.55 -5.97 -2.01
CA LEU A 43 2.42 -5.07 -1.74
C LEU A 43 2.01 -5.27 -0.29
N CYS A 44 2.24 -4.26 0.54
CA CYS A 44 1.86 -4.28 1.96
C CYS A 44 0.56 -3.51 2.14
N VAL A 45 -0.40 -4.08 2.87
CA VAL A 45 -1.73 -3.52 3.12
C VAL A 45 -2.06 -3.59 4.61
N LEU A 46 -2.49 -2.48 5.22
CA LEU A 46 -2.96 -2.45 6.60
C LEU A 46 -4.43 -2.82 6.67
N HIS A 47 -4.77 -3.74 7.58
CA HIS A 47 -6.14 -4.00 7.96
C HIS A 47 -6.25 -4.44 9.42
N GLN A 48 -7.13 -3.81 10.19
CA GLN A 48 -7.39 -4.12 11.60
C GLN A 48 -6.11 -4.16 12.47
N GLY A 49 -5.15 -3.28 12.17
CA GLY A 49 -3.86 -3.24 12.89
C GLY A 49 -2.85 -4.31 12.45
N TYR A 50 -3.18 -5.16 11.47
CA TYR A 50 -2.29 -6.16 10.89
C TYR A 50 -1.82 -5.75 9.50
N VAL A 51 -0.54 -5.96 9.22
CA VAL A 51 0.04 -5.69 7.90
C VAL A 51 0.10 -6.96 7.08
N TYR A 52 -0.72 -7.00 6.03
CA TYR A 52 -0.78 -8.09 5.07
C TYR A 52 0.19 -7.82 3.93
N THR A 53 1.09 -8.77 3.67
CA THR A 53 2.07 -8.65 2.59
C THR A 53 1.74 -9.62 1.46
N TYR A 54 1.48 -9.08 0.27
CA TYR A 54 1.22 -9.84 -0.95
C TYR A 54 2.44 -9.73 -1.87
N ARG A 55 3.02 -10.87 -2.27
CA ARG A 55 4.14 -10.87 -3.22
C ARG A 55 3.61 -10.64 -4.63
N VAL A 56 4.21 -9.74 -5.38
CA VAL A 56 3.84 -9.41 -6.76
C VAL A 56 5.06 -9.66 -7.63
N SER A 57 4.95 -10.56 -8.59
CA SER A 57 6.06 -10.89 -9.48
C SER A 57 5.65 -10.76 -10.94
N LYS A 58 6.65 -10.54 -11.79
CA LYS A 58 6.46 -10.54 -13.23
C LYS A 58 6.72 -11.96 -13.75
N THR A 59 5.77 -12.50 -14.51
CA THR A 59 5.90 -13.78 -15.19
C THR A 59 6.83 -13.64 -16.40
N GLU A 60 7.36 -14.76 -16.89
CA GLU A 60 8.21 -14.81 -18.09
C GLU A 60 7.50 -14.24 -19.33
N THR A 61 6.18 -14.41 -19.41
CA THR A 61 5.31 -13.84 -20.45
C THR A 61 5.16 -12.31 -20.37
N GLY A 62 5.78 -11.67 -19.38
CA GLY A 62 5.75 -10.22 -19.17
C GLY A 62 4.52 -9.72 -18.43
N SER A 63 3.68 -10.62 -17.92
CA SER A 63 2.48 -10.29 -17.13
C SER A 63 2.81 -10.18 -15.65
N TRP A 64 2.04 -9.38 -14.92
CA TRP A 64 2.15 -9.17 -13.49
C TRP A 64 1.16 -10.05 -12.76
N CYS A 65 1.62 -10.81 -11.77
CA CYS A 65 0.76 -11.60 -10.92
C CYS A 65 1.02 -11.29 -9.45
N ALA A 66 -0.05 -11.23 -8.67
CA ALA A 66 0.05 -11.24 -7.21
C ALA A 66 -0.06 -12.69 -6.72
N GLU A 67 0.73 -13.00 -5.71
CA GLU A 67 0.60 -14.17 -4.87
C GLU A 67 -0.47 -13.86 -3.82
N THR A 68 -1.55 -14.61 -3.90
CA THR A 68 -2.72 -14.47 -3.06
C THR A 68 -2.88 -15.73 -2.21
N ALA A 69 -3.73 -15.67 -1.19
CA ALA A 69 -3.95 -16.82 -0.31
C ALA A 69 -4.32 -18.11 -1.08
N PRO A 70 -3.94 -19.29 -0.57
CA PRO A 70 -4.27 -20.56 -1.21
C PRO A 70 -5.79 -20.69 -1.42
N GLY A 71 -6.20 -20.94 -2.67
CA GLY A 71 -7.61 -20.98 -3.07
C GLY A 71 -8.12 -19.74 -3.81
N VAL A 72 -7.35 -18.65 -3.84
CA VAL A 72 -7.68 -17.46 -4.63
C VAL A 72 -7.08 -17.56 -6.03
N HIS A 73 -7.88 -17.23 -7.04
CA HIS A 73 -7.46 -17.29 -8.44
C HIS A 73 -6.41 -16.21 -8.74
N ARG A 74 -5.17 -16.62 -9.06
CA ARG A 74 -4.11 -15.70 -9.45
C ARG A 74 -4.49 -14.99 -10.74
N ARG A 75 -4.45 -13.66 -10.72
CA ARG A 75 -4.76 -12.83 -11.90
C ARG A 75 -3.48 -12.32 -12.54
N LEU A 76 -3.48 -12.33 -13.87
CA LEU A 76 -2.40 -11.86 -14.71
C LEU A 76 -2.77 -10.48 -15.29
N PHE A 77 -1.93 -9.48 -15.04
CA PHE A 77 -2.16 -8.11 -15.49
C PHE A 77 -1.02 -7.65 -16.39
N ARG A 78 -1.31 -6.93 -17.47
CA ARG A 78 -0.24 -6.41 -18.36
C ARG A 78 0.62 -5.32 -17.71
N LYS A 79 0.03 -4.54 -16.80
CA LYS A 79 0.70 -3.44 -16.08
C LYS A 79 0.45 -3.56 -14.59
N VAL A 80 1.44 -3.18 -13.78
CA VAL A 80 1.29 -3.09 -12.31
C VAL A 80 0.17 -2.13 -11.91
N HIS A 81 -0.02 -1.02 -12.63
CA HIS A 81 -1.12 -0.09 -12.37
C HIS A 81 -2.49 -0.78 -12.43
N ASN A 82 -2.72 -1.65 -13.43
CA ASN A 82 -3.99 -2.37 -13.57
C ASN A 82 -4.19 -3.39 -12.44
N LEU A 83 -3.10 -3.99 -11.95
CA LEU A 83 -3.13 -4.87 -10.79
C LEU A 83 -3.59 -4.10 -9.54
N ILE A 84 -3.02 -2.91 -9.30
CA ILE A 84 -3.43 -2.05 -8.19
C ILE A 84 -4.89 -1.62 -8.34
N SER A 85 -5.30 -1.12 -9.51
CA SER A 85 -6.70 -0.74 -9.76
C SER A 85 -7.68 -1.89 -9.66
N ALA A 86 -7.26 -3.12 -9.93
CA ALA A 86 -8.08 -4.28 -9.67
C ALA A 86 -8.31 -4.42 -8.16
N PHE A 87 -7.25 -4.41 -7.36
CA PHE A 87 -7.30 -4.53 -5.89
C PHE A 87 -7.98 -3.36 -5.16
N GLN A 88 -8.18 -2.21 -5.82
CA GLN A 88 -9.03 -1.14 -5.30
C GLN A 88 -10.52 -1.55 -5.23
N LYS A 89 -10.94 -2.54 -6.02
CA LYS A 89 -12.32 -3.02 -5.99
C LYS A 89 -12.54 -4.00 -4.84
N PRO A 90 -13.74 -4.03 -4.23
CA PRO A 90 -14.08 -5.06 -3.25
C PRO A 90 -14.10 -6.46 -3.89
N ASN A 91 -13.98 -7.49 -3.05
CA ASN A 91 -14.06 -8.92 -3.44
C ASN A 91 -13.01 -9.39 -4.47
N GLN A 92 -11.77 -8.92 -4.33
CA GLN A 92 -10.66 -9.29 -5.24
C GLN A 92 -9.70 -10.32 -4.63
N GLY A 93 -10.08 -10.93 -3.51
CA GLY A 93 -9.27 -11.95 -2.84
C GLY A 93 -8.12 -11.40 -1.97
N ILE A 94 -8.14 -10.10 -1.66
CA ILE A 94 -7.29 -9.50 -0.62
C ILE A 94 -8.13 -9.16 0.61
N VAL A 95 -7.47 -8.91 1.74
CA VAL A 95 -8.11 -8.71 3.05
C VAL A 95 -9.06 -7.50 3.06
N THR A 96 -8.66 -6.41 2.40
CA THR A 96 -9.42 -5.17 2.32
C THR A 96 -9.10 -4.47 1.00
N PRO A 97 -10.03 -3.78 0.35
CA PRO A 97 -9.73 -3.01 -0.86
C PRO A 97 -8.67 -1.94 -0.59
N LEU A 98 -7.85 -1.67 -1.61
CA LEU A 98 -6.85 -0.61 -1.55
C LEU A 98 -7.54 0.75 -1.57
N GLN A 99 -7.45 1.51 -0.47
CA GLN A 99 -8.15 2.79 -0.31
C GLN A 99 -7.16 3.95 -0.11
N HIS A 100 -6.16 3.77 0.75
CA HIS A 100 -5.26 4.84 1.16
C HIS A 100 -3.83 4.60 0.64
N PRO A 101 -3.45 5.13 -0.54
CA PRO A 101 -2.10 4.98 -1.06
C PRO A 101 -1.09 5.73 -0.19
N ILE A 102 -0.09 5.04 0.36
CA ILE A 102 1.02 5.66 1.08
C ILE A 102 2.07 6.12 0.09
N ILE A 103 2.08 7.42 -0.21
CA ILE A 103 2.99 8.01 -1.19
C ILE A 103 4.37 8.26 -0.57
N ASN A 104 5.42 7.87 -1.28
CA ASN A 104 6.79 8.21 -0.88
C ASN A 104 7.15 9.62 -1.37
N TYR A 105 6.99 10.59 -0.48
CA TYR A 105 7.30 11.99 -0.78
C TYR A 105 8.81 12.26 -1.02
N ALA A 106 9.71 11.35 -0.61
CA ALA A 106 11.14 11.49 -0.90
C ALA A 106 11.46 11.29 -2.40
N LYS A 107 10.56 10.66 -3.16
CA LYS A 107 10.68 10.46 -4.62
C LYS A 107 9.80 11.40 -5.43
N THR A 108 8.83 12.09 -4.81
CA THR A 108 8.02 13.08 -5.52
C THR A 108 8.77 14.40 -5.55
N LYS A 109 9.04 14.93 -6.74
CA LYS A 109 9.65 16.26 -6.96
C LYS A 109 8.80 17.45 -6.48
N TYR A 110 7.81 17.25 -5.62
CA TYR A 110 6.91 18.29 -5.13
C TYR A 110 6.93 18.33 -3.60
N PRO A 111 7.17 19.51 -2.99
CA PRO A 111 7.10 19.68 -1.55
C PRO A 111 5.66 19.45 -1.06
N PRO A 112 5.48 18.93 0.17
CA PRO A 112 4.17 18.64 0.73
C PRO A 112 3.37 19.93 0.92
N GLY A 113 2.28 20.06 0.16
CA GLY A 113 1.15 20.89 0.54
C GLY A 113 0.43 20.23 1.70
N THR A 114 0.43 20.91 2.83
CA THR A 114 -0.30 20.61 4.08
C THR A 114 -1.76 20.20 3.83
N CYS A 115 -2.17 19.06 4.39
CA CYS A 115 -3.57 18.68 4.66
C CYS A 115 -3.49 17.70 5.83
N GLY A 116 -3.85 18.01 7.07
CA GLY A 116 -5.04 18.70 7.55
C GLY A 116 -5.70 17.74 8.55
N VAL A 117 -5.43 17.92 9.84
CA VAL A 117 -6.25 17.36 10.93
C VAL A 117 -6.60 18.49 11.88
N GLU A 118 -7.55 19.32 11.46
CA GLU A 118 -8.39 20.05 12.41
C GLU A 118 -9.41 19.04 12.94
N GLY A 119 -9.28 18.68 14.22
CA GLY A 119 -10.07 17.64 14.86
C GLY A 119 -10.08 17.80 16.37
N ALA A 120 -10.83 18.81 16.82
CA ALA A 120 -11.53 18.96 18.10
C ALA A 120 -10.95 18.28 19.37
N LEU A 121 -10.62 19.10 20.37
CA LEU A 121 -11.05 18.82 21.73
C LEU A 121 -11.61 20.10 22.37
N ALA A 122 -12.94 20.19 22.35
CA ALA A 122 -13.68 21.08 23.21
C ALA A 122 -13.59 20.56 24.65
N THR A 123 -13.08 21.39 25.56
CA THR A 123 -13.71 21.54 26.87
C THR A 123 -13.55 23.00 27.28
N ALA A 124 -14.64 23.75 27.20
CA ALA A 124 -14.77 25.04 27.86
C ALA A 124 -15.15 24.72 29.31
N GLU A 125 -14.17 24.73 30.21
CA GLU A 125 -14.47 24.78 31.64
C GLU A 125 -15.07 26.16 31.97
N GLN A 126 -16.24 26.10 32.57
CA GLN A 126 -17.12 27.20 32.94
C GLN A 126 -16.55 28.01 34.12
N SER A 127 -16.94 29.29 34.14
CA SER A 127 -16.94 30.24 35.25
C SER A 127 -17.04 29.62 36.66
N LEU A 128 -16.28 30.13 37.63
CA LEU A 128 -16.60 31.30 38.45
C LEU A 128 -15.39 31.68 39.31
#